data_AF-A0A0C9UCF7-F1
#
_entry.id   AF-A0A0C9UCF7-F1
#
_cell.length_a   1.000
_cell.length_b   1.000
_cell.length_c   1.000
_cell.angle_alpha   90.00
_cell.angle_beta   90.00
_cell.angle_gamma   90.00
#
_symmetry.space_group_name_H-M   'P 1'
#
loop_
_entity.id
_entity.type
_entity.pdbx_description
1 polymer ?
#
loop_
_entity_poly.entity_id
_entity_poly.type
_entity_poly.pdbx_seq_one_letter_code
_entity_poly.pdbx_strand_id
1 'polypeptide(L)'
;TPKGHFVPGVWGPYQNAIFSGWWMNEGGQSSTGQLIDFVISTHPAQETLEKTASERGISTFEILEEELERLRQQEGVPSLTELTKHIHFYPDLHGNRSPIADPKMTGSITGLTLDDSISDLAKKFNVTLEAIALQTKHILDEMNVHGHDVRGIYMSGSQAKNIALMQLIADVCGIPVILPHSPSAAVVLGSAMLGRFAAEASALGQKPSDEEQRHRLWNIMVDMTQPGQLVKPSATARQKKLLEVKYKIFRETIEIQKRWRKEVEDALRED
;
A
#
# COMPACT_ATOMS: atom_id res chain seq x y z
N THR A 1 -11.72 15.58 -5.87
CA THR A 1 -11.71 16.30 -7.16
C THR A 1 -12.94 17.19 -7.28
N PRO A 2 -12.93 18.26 -8.10
CA PRO A 2 -14.11 19.09 -8.36
C PRO A 2 -15.24 18.36 -9.11
N LYS A 3 -14.89 17.31 -9.87
CA LYS A 3 -15.83 16.43 -10.60
C LYS A 3 -15.83 15.03 -9.98
N GLY A 4 -16.99 14.38 -9.96
CA GLY A 4 -17.10 12.98 -9.56
C GLY A 4 -16.58 12.06 -10.66
N HIS A 5 -15.75 11.09 -10.28
CA HIS A 5 -15.22 10.06 -11.18
C HIS A 5 -15.71 8.70 -10.71
N PHE A 6 -16.40 7.96 -11.57
CA PHE A 6 -16.74 6.57 -11.32
C PHE A 6 -15.54 5.70 -11.70
N VAL A 7 -15.07 4.90 -10.75
CA VAL A 7 -13.90 4.03 -10.90
C VAL A 7 -14.35 2.62 -10.53
N PRO A 8 -14.36 1.65 -11.46
CA PRO A 8 -14.76 0.27 -11.17
C PRO A 8 -13.98 -0.31 -9.98
N GLY A 9 -14.70 -0.96 -9.06
CA GLY A 9 -14.14 -1.59 -7.87
C GLY A 9 -13.47 -0.65 -6.84
N VAL A 10 -13.73 0.65 -6.95
CA VAL A 10 -13.34 1.67 -5.97
C VAL A 10 -14.60 2.37 -5.48
N TRP A 11 -14.71 2.59 -4.17
CA TRP A 11 -15.91 3.22 -3.60
C TRP A 11 -16.03 4.70 -3.97
N GLY A 12 -17.27 5.20 -3.98
CA GLY A 12 -17.61 6.55 -4.42
C GLY A 12 -18.03 6.61 -5.90
N PRO A 13 -18.05 7.82 -6.50
CA PRO A 13 -17.60 9.08 -5.93
C PRO A 13 -18.60 9.65 -4.90
N TYR A 14 -18.13 9.97 -3.70
CA TYR A 14 -18.91 10.57 -2.63
C TYR A 14 -18.77 12.09 -2.64
N GLN A 15 -19.89 12.81 -2.83
CA GLN A 15 -19.91 14.27 -2.76
C GLN A 15 -19.90 14.74 -1.30
N ASN A 16 -19.18 15.84 -1.02
CA ASN A 16 -19.12 16.50 0.29
C ASN A 16 -18.56 15.62 1.42
N ALA A 17 -17.86 14.53 1.10
CA ALA A 17 -17.36 13.59 2.10
C ALA A 17 -16.29 14.18 3.03
N ILE A 18 -15.43 15.05 2.49
CA ILE A 18 -14.37 15.74 3.24
C ILE A 18 -14.47 17.26 3.05
N PHE A 19 -14.47 17.69 1.79
CA PHE A 19 -14.58 19.09 1.41
C PHE A 19 -15.94 19.34 0.76
N SER A 20 -16.67 20.37 1.23
CA SER A 20 -17.95 20.73 0.62
C SER A 20 -17.79 21.08 -0.86
N GLY A 21 -18.69 20.67 -1.74
CA GLY A 21 -18.63 20.83 -3.19
C GLY A 21 -17.60 19.95 -3.91
N TRP A 22 -16.86 19.07 -3.22
CA TRP A 22 -15.87 18.17 -3.82
C TRP A 22 -16.29 16.71 -3.72
N TRP A 23 -15.72 15.90 -4.60
CA TRP A 23 -15.96 14.46 -4.70
C TRP A 23 -14.73 13.67 -4.22
N MET A 24 -14.98 12.55 -3.55
CA MET A 24 -13.96 11.63 -3.05
C MET A 24 -14.22 10.20 -3.54
N ASN A 25 -13.17 9.50 -3.97
CA ASN A 25 -13.18 8.07 -4.17
C ASN A 25 -12.34 7.41 -3.07
N GLU A 26 -12.73 6.22 -2.65
CA GLU A 26 -12.07 5.48 -1.58
C GLU A 26 -11.69 4.08 -2.07
N GLY A 27 -10.42 3.92 -2.44
CA GLY A 27 -9.82 2.62 -2.70
C GLY A 27 -9.32 1.97 -1.40
N GLY A 28 -9.10 0.66 -1.42
CA GLY A 28 -8.49 0.01 -0.27
C GLY A 28 -7.88 -1.35 -0.59
N GLN A 29 -6.92 -1.71 0.25
CA GLN A 29 -6.34 -3.06 0.32
C GLN A 29 -6.89 -3.71 1.59
N SER A 30 -7.41 -4.93 1.50
CA SER A 30 -8.09 -5.60 2.62
C SER A 30 -7.13 -5.90 3.77
N SER A 31 -5.90 -6.32 3.44
CA SER A 31 -4.90 -6.74 4.41
C SER A 31 -3.52 -6.27 3.97
N THR A 32 -2.88 -5.39 4.75
CA THR A 32 -1.49 -4.95 4.52
C THR A 32 -0.60 -5.34 5.70
N GLY A 33 -0.78 -4.73 6.87
CA GLY A 33 -0.06 -5.12 8.11
C GLY A 33 -0.32 -6.59 8.47
N GLN A 34 -1.59 -7.00 8.48
CA GLN A 34 -1.99 -8.38 8.72
C GLN A 34 -1.36 -9.36 7.71
N LEU A 35 -1.15 -8.95 6.46
CA LEU A 35 -0.51 -9.80 5.44
C LEU A 35 0.97 -10.03 5.78
N ILE A 36 1.68 -8.98 6.18
CA ILE A 36 3.08 -9.07 6.63
C ILE A 36 3.16 -10.00 7.86
N ASP A 37 2.31 -9.77 8.85
CA ASP A 37 2.27 -10.56 10.07
C ASP A 37 1.94 -12.04 9.79
N PHE A 38 1.01 -12.32 8.87
CA PHE A 38 0.67 -13.67 8.45
C PHE A 38 1.85 -14.40 7.79
N VAL A 39 2.55 -13.74 6.87
CA VAL A 39 3.71 -14.33 6.18
C VAL A 39 4.83 -14.66 7.16
N ILE A 40 5.04 -13.81 8.17
CA ILE A 40 6.04 -14.07 9.22
C ILE A 40 5.57 -15.19 10.16
N SER A 41 4.36 -15.07 10.71
CA SER A 41 3.83 -15.98 11.73
C SER A 41 3.63 -17.42 11.26
N THR A 42 3.44 -17.64 9.96
CA THR A 42 3.19 -18.98 9.39
C THR A 42 4.44 -19.66 8.83
N HIS A 43 5.59 -19.00 8.89
CA HIS A 43 6.83 -19.56 8.36
C HIS A 43 7.54 -20.47 9.38
N PRO A 44 8.12 -21.61 8.97
CA PRO A 44 8.86 -22.50 9.89
C PRO A 44 9.99 -21.81 10.66
N ALA A 45 10.65 -20.82 10.05
CA ALA A 45 11.71 -20.03 10.68
C ALA A 45 11.24 -19.02 11.75
N GLN A 46 9.94 -18.88 12.01
CA GLN A 46 9.39 -17.85 12.89
C GLN A 46 9.93 -17.94 14.32
N GLU A 47 9.96 -19.13 14.94
CA GLU A 47 10.46 -19.29 16.31
C GLU A 47 11.95 -18.91 16.40
N THR A 48 12.73 -19.24 15.36
CA THR A 48 14.15 -18.89 15.31
C THR A 48 14.33 -17.38 15.17
N LEU A 49 13.52 -16.74 14.31
CA LEU A 49 13.51 -15.29 14.14
C LEU A 49 13.21 -14.57 15.45
N GLU A 50 12.17 -14.98 16.18
CA GLU A 50 11.79 -14.37 17.46
C GLU A 50 12.86 -14.56 18.52
N LYS A 51 13.44 -15.76 18.62
CA LYS A 51 14.54 -16.03 19.53
C LYS A 51 15.74 -15.12 19.24
N THR A 52 16.16 -15.02 17.98
CA THR A 52 17.29 -14.15 17.59
C THR A 52 16.99 -12.67 17.86
N ALA A 53 15.78 -12.22 17.56
CA ALA A 53 15.34 -10.85 17.86
C ALA A 53 15.40 -10.55 19.37
N SER A 54 14.89 -11.46 20.20
CA SER A 54 14.91 -11.34 21.66
C SER A 54 16.32 -11.38 22.25
N GLU A 55 17.19 -12.26 21.77
CA GLU A 55 18.57 -12.37 22.23
C GLU A 55 19.38 -11.10 21.92
N ARG A 56 19.06 -10.44 20.80
CA ARG A 56 19.72 -9.21 20.35
C ARG A 56 19.05 -7.92 20.84
N GLY A 57 17.83 -8.01 21.35
CA GLY A 57 17.05 -6.85 21.81
C GLY A 57 16.61 -5.91 20.67
N ILE A 58 16.39 -6.44 19.47
CA ILE A 58 15.93 -5.68 18.29
C ILE A 58 14.66 -6.29 17.70
N SER A 59 13.98 -5.57 16.79
CA SER A 59 12.75 -6.08 16.20
C SER A 59 12.99 -7.23 15.20
N THR A 60 11.98 -8.06 14.98
CA THR A 60 12.02 -9.11 13.94
C THR A 60 12.19 -8.51 12.54
N PHE A 61 11.64 -7.33 12.28
CA PHE A 61 11.85 -6.62 11.01
C PHE A 61 13.31 -6.25 10.79
N GLU A 62 14.01 -5.75 11.82
CA GLU A 62 15.45 -5.43 11.72
C GLU A 62 16.29 -6.69 11.39
N ILE A 63 15.98 -7.84 11.98
CA ILE A 63 16.66 -9.10 11.65
C ILE A 63 16.46 -9.49 10.18
N LEU A 64 15.22 -9.39 9.68
CA LEU A 64 14.90 -9.71 8.28
C LEU A 64 15.56 -8.74 7.31
N GLU A 65 15.64 -7.45 7.65
CA GLU A 65 16.32 -6.42 6.85
C GLU A 65 17.83 -6.65 6.80
N GLU A 66 18.47 -6.99 7.93
CA GLU A 66 19.89 -7.35 7.96
C GLU A 66 20.18 -8.61 7.12
N GLU A 67 19.32 -9.62 7.21
CA GLU A 67 19.48 -10.84 6.43
C GLU A 67 19.31 -10.58 4.92
N LEU A 68 18.34 -9.75 4.54
CA LEU A 68 18.17 -9.30 3.16
C LEU A 68 19.40 -8.59 2.63
N GLU A 69 19.98 -7.68 3.41
CA GLU A 69 21.18 -6.95 3.02
C GLU A 69 22.41 -7.87 2.92
N ARG A 70 22.55 -8.83 3.85
CA ARG A 70 23.59 -9.86 3.80
C ARG A 70 23.49 -10.69 2.52
N LEU A 71 22.29 -11.16 2.18
CA LEU A 71 22.02 -11.92 0.95
C LEU A 71 22.28 -11.08 -0.31
N ARG A 72 21.86 -9.81 -0.31
CA ARG A 72 22.08 -8.87 -1.41
C ARG A 72 23.58 -8.71 -1.70
N GLN A 73 24.40 -8.56 -0.67
CA GLN A 73 25.86 -8.46 -0.79
C GLN A 73 26.48 -9.78 -1.24
N GLN A 74 26.05 -10.91 -0.67
CA GLN A 74 26.54 -12.24 -1.02
C GLN A 74 26.27 -12.60 -2.48
N GLU A 75 25.07 -12.29 -3.00
CA GLU A 75 24.70 -12.53 -4.40
C GLU A 75 25.25 -11.44 -5.35
N GLY A 76 25.84 -10.37 -4.82
CA GLY A 76 26.43 -9.28 -5.61
C GLY A 76 25.41 -8.48 -6.43
N VAL A 77 24.16 -8.40 -5.97
CA VAL A 77 23.07 -7.70 -6.68
C VAL A 77 22.87 -6.28 -6.17
N PRO A 78 22.50 -5.30 -7.03
CA PRO A 78 22.44 -3.90 -6.59
C PRO A 78 21.19 -3.50 -5.79
N SER A 79 20.15 -4.33 -5.73
CA SER A 79 18.90 -4.00 -5.03
C SER A 79 18.19 -5.24 -4.45
N LEU A 80 17.32 -5.03 -3.45
CA LEU A 80 16.47 -6.10 -2.91
C LEU A 80 15.42 -6.58 -3.91
N THR A 81 14.97 -5.72 -4.84
CA THR A 81 14.10 -6.11 -5.96
C THR A 81 14.79 -7.14 -6.87
N GLU A 82 16.10 -6.99 -7.08
CA GLU A 82 16.87 -7.95 -7.89
C GLU A 82 17.20 -9.24 -7.17
N LEU A 83 17.41 -9.17 -5.85
CA LEU A 83 17.56 -10.34 -4.99
C LEU A 83 16.35 -11.28 -5.11
N THR A 84 15.14 -10.73 -5.23
CA THR A 84 13.89 -11.49 -5.34
C THR A 84 13.27 -11.43 -6.73
N LYS A 85 14.07 -11.20 -7.79
CA LYS A 85 13.58 -10.98 -9.17
C LYS A 85 12.71 -12.11 -9.76
N HIS A 86 12.86 -13.33 -9.26
CA HIS A 86 12.12 -14.52 -9.71
C HIS A 86 11.08 -15.02 -8.72
N ILE A 87 10.86 -14.29 -7.62
CA ILE A 87 9.80 -14.57 -6.65
C ILE A 87 8.70 -13.52 -6.87
N HIS A 88 7.48 -13.99 -7.10
CA HIS A 88 6.32 -13.13 -7.34
C HIS A 88 5.21 -13.52 -6.38
N PHE A 89 4.62 -12.52 -5.72
CA PHE A 89 3.53 -12.72 -4.78
C PHE A 89 2.32 -11.88 -5.17
N TYR A 90 1.18 -12.56 -5.30
CA TYR A 90 -0.13 -11.94 -5.43
C TYR A 90 -0.82 -11.94 -4.06
N PRO A 91 -1.16 -10.77 -3.48
CA PRO A 91 -1.33 -10.60 -2.04
C PRO A 91 -2.75 -10.79 -1.50
N ASP A 92 -3.76 -11.06 -2.34
CA ASP A 92 -5.18 -11.09 -1.93
C ASP A 92 -5.54 -12.37 -1.14
N LEU A 93 -4.91 -12.59 0.02
CA LEU A 93 -5.24 -13.69 0.94
C LEU A 93 -6.61 -13.52 1.62
N HIS A 94 -7.22 -12.34 1.53
CA HIS A 94 -8.52 -12.03 2.10
C HIS A 94 -9.45 -11.36 1.08
N GLY A 95 -9.38 -11.81 -0.18
CA GLY A 95 -10.12 -11.19 -1.27
C GLY A 95 -9.60 -9.81 -1.66
N ASN A 96 -10.02 -9.33 -2.82
CA ASN A 96 -9.63 -8.02 -3.31
C ASN A 96 -10.76 -6.99 -3.07
N ARG A 97 -10.49 -5.95 -2.27
CA ARG A 97 -11.38 -4.79 -2.15
C ARG A 97 -11.30 -3.89 -3.38
N SER A 98 -10.10 -3.42 -3.73
CA SER A 98 -9.88 -2.54 -4.89
C SER A 98 -8.61 -2.91 -5.66
N PRO A 99 -8.60 -2.69 -6.99
CA PRO A 99 -9.72 -2.23 -7.82
C PRO A 99 -10.57 -3.38 -8.40
N ILE A 100 -10.30 -4.64 -8.05
CA ILE A 100 -10.99 -5.79 -8.63
C ILE A 100 -12.40 -5.95 -8.05
N ALA A 101 -12.58 -5.59 -6.77
CA ALA A 101 -13.83 -5.77 -6.01
C ALA A 101 -14.39 -7.19 -6.12
N ASP A 102 -13.53 -8.17 -5.88
CA ASP A 102 -13.87 -9.59 -5.87
C ASP A 102 -13.38 -10.25 -4.57
N PRO A 103 -14.29 -10.57 -3.64
CA PRO A 103 -13.94 -11.21 -2.37
C PRO A 103 -13.46 -12.66 -2.53
N LYS A 104 -13.64 -13.28 -3.71
CA LYS A 104 -13.19 -14.65 -3.99
C LYS A 104 -11.75 -14.71 -4.49
N MET A 105 -11.09 -13.57 -4.71
CA MET A 105 -9.66 -13.57 -5.06
C MET A 105 -8.85 -14.21 -3.92
N THR A 106 -7.87 -15.02 -4.27
CA THR A 106 -6.95 -15.67 -3.34
C THR A 106 -5.51 -15.31 -3.67
N GLY A 107 -4.63 -15.36 -2.66
CA GLY A 107 -3.21 -15.10 -2.86
C GLY A 107 -2.48 -16.28 -3.49
N SER A 108 -1.36 -16.00 -4.16
CA SER A 108 -0.51 -17.01 -4.79
C SER A 108 0.94 -16.56 -4.81
N ILE A 109 1.86 -17.47 -4.56
CA ILE A 109 3.31 -17.21 -4.65
C ILE A 109 3.94 -18.16 -5.68
N THR A 110 4.79 -17.61 -6.53
CA THR A 110 5.59 -18.37 -7.51
C THR A 110 7.07 -18.13 -7.29
N GLY A 111 7.91 -19.10 -7.67
CA GLY A 111 9.35 -19.04 -7.46
C GLY A 111 9.82 -19.61 -6.11
N LEU A 112 8.99 -20.47 -5.48
CA LEU A 112 9.35 -21.18 -4.25
C LEU A 112 10.45 -22.22 -4.51
N THR A 113 11.31 -22.42 -3.51
CA THR A 113 12.34 -23.47 -3.44
C THR A 113 12.15 -24.31 -2.18
N LEU A 114 12.88 -25.43 -2.06
CA LEU A 114 12.92 -26.25 -0.85
C LEU A 114 13.83 -25.62 0.22
N ASP A 115 13.56 -24.36 0.56
CA ASP A 115 14.26 -23.59 1.59
C ASP A 115 13.22 -23.10 2.60
N ASP A 116 13.47 -23.33 3.88
CA ASP A 116 12.63 -22.94 5.00
C ASP A 116 13.41 -22.12 6.04
N SER A 117 14.61 -21.64 5.66
CA SER A 117 15.49 -20.86 6.52
C SER A 117 15.01 -19.43 6.76
N ILE A 118 15.70 -18.70 7.64
CA ILE A 118 15.49 -17.26 7.82
C ILE A 118 15.75 -16.51 6.51
N SER A 119 16.68 -16.99 5.66
CA SER A 119 16.96 -16.37 4.36
C SER A 119 15.73 -16.43 3.44
N ASP A 120 15.02 -17.55 3.42
CA ASP A 120 13.78 -17.70 2.64
C ASP A 120 12.65 -16.84 3.23
N LEU A 121 12.49 -16.84 4.56
CA LEU A 121 11.54 -15.94 5.23
C LEU A 121 11.81 -14.46 4.89
N ALA A 122 13.08 -14.05 4.92
CA ALA A 122 13.49 -12.69 4.58
C ALA A 122 13.14 -12.34 3.13
N LYS A 123 13.37 -13.26 2.18
CA LYS A 123 12.95 -13.11 0.77
C LYS A 123 11.42 -13.01 0.64
N LYS A 124 10.65 -13.84 1.35
CA LYS A 124 9.16 -13.82 1.39
C LYS A 124 8.63 -12.52 2.00
N PHE A 125 9.24 -12.02 3.06
CA PHE A 125 8.94 -10.72 3.66
C PHE A 125 9.16 -9.59 2.64
N ASN A 126 10.30 -9.56 1.96
CA ASN A 126 10.60 -8.54 0.95
C ASN A 126 9.58 -8.53 -0.21
N VAL A 127 9.23 -9.70 -0.77
CA VAL A 127 8.21 -9.75 -1.84
C VAL A 127 6.80 -9.44 -1.34
N THR A 128 6.53 -9.58 -0.05
CA THR A 128 5.26 -9.14 0.55
C THR A 128 5.16 -7.62 0.57
N LEU A 129 6.24 -6.92 0.97
CA LEU A 129 6.29 -5.46 0.89
C LEU A 129 6.15 -4.97 -0.57
N GLU A 130 6.83 -5.64 -1.49
CA GLU A 130 6.74 -5.31 -2.92
C GLU A 130 5.32 -5.56 -3.47
N ALA A 131 4.66 -6.67 -3.11
CA ALA A 131 3.30 -6.98 -3.53
C ALA A 131 2.29 -5.94 -3.03
N ILE A 132 2.45 -5.44 -1.80
CA ILE A 132 1.65 -4.33 -1.26
C ILE A 132 1.83 -3.08 -2.13
N ALA A 133 3.07 -2.72 -2.46
CA ALA A 133 3.36 -1.57 -3.32
C ALA A 133 2.81 -1.72 -4.76
N LEU A 134 2.93 -2.91 -5.35
CA LEU A 134 2.37 -3.23 -6.68
C LEU A 134 0.84 -3.13 -6.68
N GLN A 135 0.19 -3.58 -5.62
CA GLN A 135 -1.26 -3.45 -5.49
C GLN A 135 -1.69 -1.99 -5.23
N THR A 136 -0.91 -1.20 -4.49
CA THR A 136 -1.13 0.26 -4.40
C THR A 136 -1.05 0.90 -5.79
N LYS A 137 -0.03 0.57 -6.59
CA LYS A 137 0.06 1.03 -7.98
C LYS A 137 -1.14 0.61 -8.82
N HIS A 138 -1.64 -0.61 -8.64
CA HIS A 138 -2.84 -1.08 -9.33
C HIS A 138 -4.05 -0.17 -9.06
N ILE A 139 -4.29 0.19 -7.79
CA ILE A 139 -5.37 1.10 -7.42
C ILE A 139 -5.15 2.48 -8.05
N LEU A 140 -3.92 3.02 -7.98
CA LEU A 140 -3.61 4.35 -8.53
C LEU A 140 -3.74 4.43 -10.04
N ASP A 141 -3.25 3.42 -10.76
CA ASP A 141 -3.38 3.34 -12.22
C ASP A 141 -4.86 3.31 -12.61
N GLU A 142 -5.69 2.54 -11.90
CA GLU A 142 -7.13 2.47 -12.16
C GLU A 142 -7.83 3.83 -11.89
N MET A 143 -7.50 4.49 -10.78
CA MET A 143 -8.02 5.82 -10.46
C MET A 143 -7.62 6.85 -11.54
N ASN A 144 -6.36 6.85 -11.96
CA ASN A 144 -5.84 7.81 -12.92
C ASN A 144 -6.44 7.60 -14.32
N VAL A 145 -6.62 6.34 -14.76
CA VAL A 145 -7.31 6.02 -16.02
C VAL A 145 -8.75 6.57 -16.04
N HIS A 146 -9.40 6.66 -14.87
CA HIS A 146 -10.78 7.16 -14.73
C HIS A 146 -10.88 8.67 -14.43
N GLY A 147 -9.78 9.41 -14.59
CA GLY A 147 -9.77 10.89 -14.58
C GLY A 147 -9.26 11.52 -13.29
N HIS A 148 -8.73 10.73 -12.35
CA HIS A 148 -7.88 11.29 -11.29
C HIS A 148 -6.49 11.64 -11.83
N ASP A 149 -5.76 12.47 -11.08
CA ASP A 149 -4.37 12.84 -11.36
C ASP A 149 -3.61 12.82 -10.03
N VAL A 150 -3.34 11.61 -9.55
CA VAL A 150 -2.67 11.40 -8.26
C VAL A 150 -1.17 11.63 -8.43
N ARG A 151 -0.65 12.68 -7.76
CA ARG A 151 0.75 13.13 -7.87
C ARG A 151 1.58 12.90 -6.61
N GLY A 152 0.98 12.36 -5.56
CA GLY A 152 1.65 12.06 -4.31
C GLY A 152 0.76 11.25 -3.38
N ILE A 153 1.38 10.52 -2.46
CA ILE A 153 0.71 9.64 -1.50
C ILE A 153 1.00 10.18 -0.10
N TYR A 154 -0.03 10.56 0.64
CA TYR A 154 0.11 10.96 2.05
C TYR A 154 -0.17 9.75 2.94
N MET A 155 0.82 9.36 3.73
CA MET A 155 0.72 8.17 4.57
C MET A 155 0.22 8.50 5.96
N SER A 156 -0.39 7.51 6.62
CA SER A 156 -0.70 7.56 8.05
C SER A 156 -0.68 6.15 8.63
N GLY A 157 -0.81 6.04 9.95
CA GLY A 157 -0.82 4.76 10.65
C GLY A 157 0.58 4.17 10.88
N SER A 158 0.61 2.98 11.49
CA SER A 158 1.85 2.33 11.94
C SER A 158 2.80 1.97 10.79
N GLN A 159 2.26 1.64 9.62
CA GLN A 159 3.04 1.24 8.44
C GLN A 159 3.94 2.38 7.90
N ALA A 160 3.61 3.64 8.17
CA ALA A 160 4.46 4.77 7.81
C ALA A 160 5.85 4.75 8.48
N LYS A 161 6.04 3.94 9.52
CA LYS A 161 7.34 3.70 10.17
C LYS A 161 8.25 2.74 9.38
N ASN A 162 7.67 1.92 8.49
CA ASN A 162 8.43 1.00 7.64
C ASN A 162 8.98 1.76 6.43
N ILE A 163 10.16 2.36 6.59
CA ILE A 163 10.78 3.21 5.56
C ILE A 163 11.08 2.43 4.28
N ALA A 164 11.44 1.14 4.38
CA ALA A 164 11.66 0.29 3.21
C ALA A 164 10.39 0.14 2.36
N LEU A 165 9.24 -0.10 2.99
CA LEU A 165 7.95 -0.13 2.30
C LEU A 165 7.61 1.23 1.68
N MET A 166 7.88 2.34 2.37
CA MET A 166 7.60 3.69 1.85
C MET A 166 8.42 3.99 0.60
N GLN A 167 9.70 3.61 0.61
CA GLN A 167 10.57 3.74 -0.55
C GLN A 167 10.10 2.85 -1.71
N LEU A 168 9.71 1.60 -1.44
CA LEU A 168 9.14 0.70 -2.45
C LEU A 168 7.85 1.26 -3.06
N ILE A 169 6.92 1.79 -2.26
CA ILE A 169 5.70 2.42 -2.75
C ILE A 169 6.04 3.62 -3.66
N ALA A 170 6.97 4.48 -3.25
CA ALA A 170 7.40 5.61 -4.07
C ALA A 170 8.03 5.16 -5.40
N ASP A 171 8.89 4.15 -5.36
CA ASP A 171 9.58 3.61 -6.53
C ASP A 171 8.65 2.92 -7.51
N VAL A 172 7.72 2.11 -7.00
CA VAL A 172 6.73 1.38 -7.78
C VAL A 172 5.71 2.34 -8.38
N CYS A 173 5.13 3.24 -7.57
CA CYS A 173 4.09 4.16 -8.04
C CYS A 173 4.66 5.33 -8.86
N GLY A 174 5.97 5.59 -8.80
CA GLY A 174 6.62 6.67 -9.53
C GLY A 174 6.27 8.08 -9.03
N ILE A 175 5.68 8.18 -7.83
CA ILE A 175 5.25 9.44 -7.21
C ILE A 175 5.76 9.52 -5.76
N PRO A 176 5.97 10.73 -5.22
CA PRO A 176 6.44 10.89 -3.85
C PRO A 176 5.46 10.35 -2.81
N VAL A 177 6.02 9.80 -1.74
CA VAL A 177 5.31 9.43 -0.51
C VAL A 177 5.65 10.46 0.57
N ILE A 178 4.63 10.99 1.24
CA ILE A 178 4.76 11.99 2.29
C ILE A 178 4.46 11.32 3.63
N LEU A 179 5.45 11.31 4.51
CA LEU A 179 5.33 10.82 5.88
C LEU A 179 5.01 12.00 6.81
N PRO A 180 3.87 11.99 7.51
CA PRO A 180 3.54 13.06 8.45
C PRO A 180 4.48 13.01 9.66
N HIS A 181 4.66 14.14 10.34
CA HIS A 181 5.48 14.22 11.57
C HIS A 181 5.07 13.20 12.63
N SER A 182 3.77 12.96 12.79
CA SER A 182 3.22 11.96 13.71
C SER A 182 2.21 11.06 12.99
N PRO A 183 2.64 9.95 12.36
CA PRO A 183 1.76 9.09 11.57
C PRO A 183 0.64 8.42 12.36
N SER A 184 0.89 8.11 13.64
CA SER A 184 -0.09 7.49 14.53
C SER A 184 -1.20 8.46 14.98
N ALA A 185 -0.99 9.77 14.88
CA ALA A 185 -1.92 10.78 15.37
C ALA A 185 -2.90 11.30 14.31
N ALA A 186 -2.79 10.87 13.05
CA ALA A 186 -3.51 11.45 11.92
C ALA A 186 -5.03 11.56 12.12
N VAL A 187 -5.66 10.50 12.63
CA VAL A 187 -7.13 10.47 12.87
C VAL A 187 -7.51 11.44 14.00
N VAL A 188 -6.78 11.42 15.12
CA VAL A 188 -7.06 12.29 16.28
C VAL A 188 -6.84 13.75 15.91
N LEU A 189 -5.78 14.04 15.16
CA LEU A 189 -5.49 15.38 14.66
C LEU A 189 -6.58 15.87 13.69
N GLY A 190 -7.04 15.01 12.77
CA GLY A 190 -8.16 15.32 11.87
C GLY A 190 -9.45 15.65 12.63
N SER A 191 -9.77 14.89 13.67
CA SER A 191 -10.91 15.18 14.55
C SER A 191 -10.77 16.54 15.26
N ALA A 192 -9.56 16.88 15.74
CA ALA A 192 -9.28 18.17 16.35
C ALA A 192 -9.43 19.34 15.36
N MET A 193 -8.97 19.16 14.12
CA MET A 193 -9.16 20.14 13.03
C MET A 193 -10.63 20.40 12.76
N LEU A 194 -11.46 19.35 12.71
CA LEU A 194 -12.92 19.49 12.55
C LEU A 194 -13.57 20.19 13.75
N GLY A 195 -13.10 19.94 14.97
CA GLY A 195 -13.52 20.66 16.17
C GLY A 195 -13.24 22.16 16.09
N ARG A 196 -12.02 22.54 15.68
CA ARG A 196 -11.66 23.95 15.42
C ARG A 196 -12.52 24.56 14.33
N PHE A 197 -12.74 23.83 13.23
CA PHE A 197 -13.59 24.29 12.12
C PHE A 197 -15.01 24.58 12.59
N ALA A 198 -15.62 23.70 13.38
CA ALA A 198 -16.96 23.90 13.91
C ALA A 198 -17.05 25.11 14.85
N ALA A 199 -16.05 25.31 15.72
CA ALA A 199 -15.99 26.46 16.62
C ALA A 199 -15.86 27.79 15.85
N GLU A 200 -14.97 27.85 14.86
CA GLU A 200 -14.79 29.04 14.02
C GLU A 200 -16.02 29.33 13.14
N ALA A 201 -16.64 28.28 12.56
CA ALA A 201 -17.82 28.44 11.74
C ALA A 201 -19.03 28.94 12.54
N SER A 202 -19.20 28.47 13.78
CA SER A 202 -20.30 28.89 14.66
C SER A 202 -20.22 30.38 15.05
N ALA A 203 -19.02 30.95 15.10
CA ALA A 203 -18.81 32.36 15.43
C ALA A 203 -19.28 33.32 14.32
N LEU A 204 -19.54 32.84 13.10
CA LEU A 204 -19.91 33.67 11.95
C LEU A 204 -21.39 34.10 11.94
N GLY A 205 -22.24 33.51 12.78
CA GLY A 205 -23.67 33.85 12.87
C GLY A 205 -24.53 33.51 11.64
N GLN A 206 -23.91 33.07 10.54
CA GLN A 206 -24.56 32.60 9.31
C GLN A 206 -23.80 31.40 8.72
N LYS A 207 -24.50 30.54 7.98
CA LYS A 207 -23.87 29.39 7.29
C LYS A 207 -23.00 29.90 6.13
N PRO A 208 -21.68 29.63 6.11
CA PRO A 208 -20.83 30.03 5.01
C PRO A 208 -21.14 29.23 3.74
N SER A 209 -20.81 29.79 2.58
CA SER A 209 -20.85 29.08 1.30
C SER A 209 -19.94 27.85 1.30
N ASP A 210 -20.16 26.92 0.37
CA ASP A 210 -19.32 25.72 0.25
C ASP A 210 -17.85 26.06 -0.01
N GLU A 211 -17.59 27.14 -0.75
CA GLU A 211 -16.25 27.63 -1.03
C GLU A 211 -15.55 28.17 0.22
N GLU A 212 -16.23 29.00 0.99
CA GLU A 212 -15.70 29.53 2.26
C GLU A 212 -15.43 28.40 3.27
N GLN A 213 -16.33 27.42 3.35
CA GLN A 213 -16.14 26.25 4.20
C GLN A 213 -14.89 25.46 3.78
N ARG A 214 -14.69 25.21 2.49
CA ARG A 214 -13.49 24.54 1.97
C ARG A 214 -12.21 25.29 2.30
N HIS A 215 -12.15 26.59 2.00
CA HIS A 215 -10.96 27.40 2.24
C HIS A 215 -10.61 27.45 3.72
N ARG A 216 -11.62 27.59 4.60
CA ARG A 216 -11.38 27.58 6.05
C ARG A 216 -10.85 26.23 6.52
N LEU A 217 -11.48 25.12 6.12
CA LEU A 217 -11.00 23.79 6.51
C LEU A 217 -9.57 23.55 6.01
N TRP A 218 -9.27 23.95 4.76
CA TRP A 218 -7.92 23.85 4.20
C TRP A 218 -6.90 24.66 5.02
N ASN A 219 -7.21 25.90 5.38
CA ASN A 219 -6.32 26.73 6.19
C ASN A 219 -6.09 26.13 7.58
N ILE A 220 -7.13 25.60 8.22
CA ILE A 220 -7.00 24.88 9.49
C ILE A 220 -6.09 23.67 9.35
N MET A 221 -6.25 22.89 8.28
CA MET A 221 -5.39 21.74 8.01
C MET A 221 -3.93 22.16 7.81
N VAL A 222 -3.67 23.23 7.06
CA VAL A 222 -2.31 23.77 6.85
C VAL A 222 -1.72 24.26 8.17
N ASP A 223 -2.46 25.04 8.95
CA ASP A 223 -2.00 25.59 10.24
C ASP A 223 -1.67 24.50 11.26
N MET A 224 -2.47 23.44 11.31
CA MET A 224 -2.37 22.40 12.33
C MET A 224 -1.53 21.19 11.91
N THR A 225 -1.13 21.11 10.64
CA THR A 225 -0.28 20.03 10.14
C THR A 225 1.17 20.48 10.12
N GLN A 226 2.02 19.80 10.89
CA GLN A 226 3.45 20.03 10.83
C GLN A 226 4.06 19.49 9.52
N PRO A 227 5.18 20.07 9.06
CA PRO A 227 5.89 19.57 7.88
C PRO A 227 6.20 18.07 7.98
N GLY A 228 5.88 17.34 6.92
CA GLY A 228 6.22 15.92 6.79
C GLY A 228 7.60 15.70 6.16
N GLN A 229 8.05 14.45 6.20
CA GLN A 229 9.21 13.98 5.46
C GLN A 229 8.78 13.49 4.07
N LEU A 230 9.54 13.89 3.04
CA LEU A 230 9.29 13.49 1.66
C LEU A 230 10.19 12.31 1.28
N VAL A 231 9.59 11.20 0.87
CA VAL A 231 10.26 10.05 0.26
C VAL A 231 10.02 10.11 -1.25
N LYS A 232 11.08 10.42 -2.01
CA LYS A 232 11.00 10.49 -3.47
C LYS A 232 11.27 9.13 -4.09
N PRO A 233 10.74 8.85 -5.29
CA PRO A 233 11.22 7.71 -6.08
C PRO A 233 12.73 7.83 -6.28
N SER A 234 13.47 6.80 -5.88
CA SER A 234 14.93 6.69 -5.94
C SER A 234 15.40 5.50 -6.79
N ALA A 235 14.48 4.63 -7.25
CA ALA A 235 14.81 3.48 -8.08
C ALA A 235 15.63 3.86 -9.32
N THR A 236 16.69 3.09 -9.55
CA THR A 236 17.53 3.22 -10.75
C THR A 236 16.73 2.89 -12.01
N ALA A 237 17.20 3.31 -13.19
CA ALA A 237 16.52 2.98 -14.46
C ALA A 237 16.36 1.47 -14.68
N ARG A 238 17.34 0.68 -14.21
CA ARG A 238 17.30 -0.78 -14.27
C ARG A 238 16.25 -1.35 -13.32
N GLN A 239 16.23 -0.88 -12.07
CA GLN A 239 15.24 -1.31 -11.08
C GLN A 239 13.82 -0.94 -11.50
N LYS A 240 13.59 0.26 -12.05
CA LYS A 240 12.31 0.68 -12.61
C LYS A 240 11.82 -0.29 -13.70
N LYS A 241 12.67 -0.66 -14.64
CA LYS A 241 12.32 -1.66 -15.67
C LYS A 241 11.95 -3.01 -15.07
N LEU A 242 12.64 -3.44 -14.02
CA LEU A 242 12.32 -4.69 -13.32
C LEU A 242 10.98 -4.60 -12.59
N LEU A 243 10.72 -3.51 -11.86
CA LEU A 243 9.44 -3.28 -11.18
C LEU A 243 8.27 -3.25 -12.18
N GLU A 244 8.46 -2.66 -13.36
CA GLU A 244 7.45 -2.70 -14.44
C GLU A 244 7.19 -4.12 -14.94
N VAL A 245 8.22 -4.97 -15.06
CA VAL A 245 8.03 -6.39 -15.38
C VAL A 245 7.28 -7.11 -14.26
N LYS A 246 7.66 -6.90 -13.00
CA LYS A 246 6.97 -7.51 -11.85
C LYS A 246 5.53 -7.03 -11.74
N TYR A 247 5.24 -5.78 -12.10
CA TYR A 247 3.87 -5.26 -12.18
C TYR A 247 3.05 -5.90 -13.29
N LYS A 248 3.63 -6.15 -14.47
CA LYS A 248 2.96 -6.93 -15.52
C LYS A 248 2.63 -8.34 -15.07
N ILE A 249 3.57 -9.03 -14.42
CA ILE A 249 3.35 -10.37 -13.85
C ILE A 249 2.23 -10.32 -12.79
N PHE A 250 2.27 -9.32 -11.90
CA PHE A 250 1.22 -9.11 -10.89
C PHE A 250 -0.17 -8.96 -11.53
N ARG A 251 -0.29 -8.16 -12.60
CA ARG A 251 -1.54 -7.99 -13.35
C ARG A 251 -1.97 -9.27 -14.07
N GLU A 252 -1.02 -10.00 -14.66
CA GLU A 252 -1.28 -11.27 -15.35
C GLU A 252 -1.81 -12.34 -14.40
N THR A 253 -1.29 -12.43 -13.17
CA THR A 253 -1.77 -13.37 -12.15
C THR A 253 -3.26 -13.18 -11.83
N ILE A 254 -3.77 -11.94 -11.84
CA ILE A 254 -5.19 -11.64 -11.66
C ILE A 254 -6.02 -12.31 -12.76
N GLU A 255 -5.62 -12.11 -14.02
CA GLU A 255 -6.34 -12.62 -15.18
C GLU A 255 -6.27 -14.15 -15.26
N ILE A 256 -5.09 -14.72 -14.97
CA ILE A 256 -4.90 -16.17 -14.90
C ILE A 256 -5.82 -16.78 -13.85
N GLN A 257 -5.89 -16.19 -12.65
CA GLN A 257 -6.74 -16.71 -11.58
C GLN A 257 -8.23 -16.68 -11.97
N LYS A 258 -8.70 -15.58 -12.56
CA LYS A 258 -10.07 -15.48 -13.07
C LYS A 258 -10.36 -16.52 -14.14
N ARG A 259 -9.44 -16.71 -15.09
CA ARG A 259 -9.55 -17.70 -16.16
C ARG A 259 -9.63 -19.12 -15.59
N TRP A 260 -8.70 -19.51 -14.71
CA TRP A 260 -8.70 -20.86 -14.11
C TRP A 260 -9.96 -21.14 -13.30
N ARG A 261 -10.48 -20.17 -12.52
CA ARG A 261 -11.77 -20.34 -11.83
C ARG A 261 -12.90 -20.60 -12.82
N LYS A 262 -12.96 -19.84 -13.92
CA LYS A 262 -13.95 -20.04 -14.98
C LYS A 262 -13.82 -21.41 -15.63
N GLU A 263 -12.60 -21.85 -15.98
CA GLU A 263 -12.36 -23.17 -16.58
C GLU A 263 -12.83 -24.31 -15.65
N VAL A 264 -12.57 -24.18 -14.34
CA VAL A 264 -13.07 -25.13 -13.34
C VAL A 264 -14.60 -25.10 -13.24
N GLU A 265 -15.22 -23.91 -13.21
CA GLU A 265 -16.68 -23.77 -13.16
C GLU A 265 -17.35 -24.34 -14.42
N ASP A 266 -16.79 -24.09 -15.60
CA ASP A 266 -17.30 -24.59 -16.88
C ASP A 266 -17.17 -26.12 -16.96
N ALA A 267 -16.09 -26.72 -16.45
CA ALA A 267 -15.92 -28.17 -16.39
C ALA A 267 -16.89 -28.87 -15.42
N LEU A 268 -17.50 -28.13 -14.50
CA LEU A 268 -18.46 -28.64 -13.52
C LEU A 268 -19.93 -28.40 -13.93
N ARG A 269 -20.19 -27.68 -15.03
CA ARG A 269 -21.54 -27.54 -15.56
C ARG A 269 -21.91 -28.83 -16.30
N GLU A 270 -22.87 -29.57 -15.75
CA GLU A 270 -23.54 -30.66 -16.47
C GLU A 270 -24.30 -30.07 -17.68
N ASP A 271 -24.32 -30.82 -18.80
CA ASP A 271 -24.95 -30.42 -20.07
C ASP A 271 -26.46 -30.07 -19.94
#